data_AF-A0A6L2PQX0-F1
#
_entry.id   AF-A0A6L2PQX0-F1
#
_cell.length_a   1.000
_cell.length_b   1.000
_cell.length_c   1.000
_cell.angle_alpha   90.00
_cell.angle_beta   90.00
_cell.angle_gamma   90.00
#
_symmetry.space_group_name_H-M   'P 1'
#
loop_
_entity.id
_entity.type
_entity.pdbx_description
1 polymer ?
#
loop_
_entity_poly.entity_id
_entity_poly.type
_entity_poly.pdbx_seq_one_letter_code
_entity_poly.pdbx_strand_id
1 'polypeptide(L)' 'MTSMVKMSKVAKEVAEEYASSLSDLTLNSKPLINMLTMLAEENIMHAPVIVQAVEKHLHKVIFKVLFEFVAS' A
#
# COMPACT_ATOMS: atom_id res chain seq x y z
N MET A 1 16.71 -4.83 27.06
CA MET A 1 15.43 -4.24 26.58
C MET A 1 15.53 -3.73 25.12
N THR A 2 16.26 -4.39 24.23
CA THR A 2 16.58 -3.85 22.89
C THR A 2 15.84 -4.50 21.71
N SER A 3 15.01 -5.53 21.96
CA SER A 3 14.38 -6.31 20.87
C SER A 3 12.98 -5.84 20.46
N MET A 4 12.31 -4.97 21.23
CA MET A 4 10.91 -4.58 20.96
C MET A 4 10.75 -3.36 20.03
N VAL A 5 11.77 -2.49 19.91
CA VAL A 5 11.66 -1.27 19.09
C VAL A 5 12.04 -1.53 17.62
N LYS A 6 12.91 -2.51 17.35
CA LYS A 6 13.44 -2.75 15.99
C LYS A 6 12.40 -3.34 15.03
N MET A 7 11.37 -4.02 15.56
CA MET A 7 10.31 -4.63 14.76
C MET A 7 9.36 -3.60 14.11
N SER A 8 9.19 -2.40 14.69
CA SER A 8 8.23 -1.42 14.17
C SER A 8 8.77 -0.61 12.99
N LYS A 9 10.09 -0.50 12.84
CA LYS A 9 10.70 0.34 11.80
C LYS A 9 10.60 -0.30 10.42
N VAL A 10 10.92 -1.59 10.31
CA VAL A 10 10.86 -2.36 9.06
C VAL A 10 9.42 -2.44 8.54
N ALA A 11 8.46 -2.71 9.42
CA ALA A 11 7.05 -2.75 9.05
C ALA A 11 6.55 -1.39 8.50
N LYS A 12 7.05 -0.28 9.05
CA LYS A 12 6.71 1.06 8.59
C LYS A 12 7.35 1.41 7.25
N GLU A 13 8.61 1.02 7.06
CA GLU A 13 9.33 1.17 5.78
C GLU A 13 8.61 0.40 4.66
N VAL A 14 8.22 -0.86 4.91
CA VAL A 14 7.40 -1.66 3.97
C VAL A 14 6.06 -0.97 3.69
N ALA A 15 5.39 -0.41 4.71
CA ALA A 15 4.13 0.30 4.53
C ALA A 15 4.27 1.52 3.61
N GLU A 16 5.31 2.32 3.82
CA GLU A 16 5.57 3.55 3.08
C GLU A 16 5.95 3.24 1.63
N GLU A 17 6.82 2.24 1.42
CA GLU A 17 7.20 1.76 0.10
C GLU A 17 5.98 1.23 -0.68
N TYR A 18 5.19 0.35 -0.04
CA TYR A 18 3.98 -0.21 -0.65
C TYR A 18 2.93 0.88 -0.96
N ALA A 19 2.76 1.85 -0.06
CA ALA A 19 1.84 2.96 -0.27
C ALA A 19 2.30 3.91 -1.39
N SER A 20 3.61 4.11 -1.55
CA SER A 20 4.18 4.90 -2.64
C SER A 20 3.93 4.20 -3.98
N SER A 21 4.26 2.91 -4.09
CA SER A 21 4.02 2.12 -5.30
C SER A 21 2.53 1.99 -5.65
N LEU A 22 1.66 1.86 -4.64
CA LEU A 22 0.20 1.91 -4.85
C LEU A 22 -0.25 3.28 -5.37
N SER A 23 0.31 4.37 -4.87
CA SER A 23 -0.05 5.73 -5.33
C SER A 23 0.28 5.95 -6.81
N ASP A 24 1.31 5.28 -7.32
CA ASP A 24 1.67 5.28 -8.74
C ASP A 24 0.75 4.39 -9.59
N LEU A 25 -0.01 3.48 -8.95
CA LEU A 25 -1.02 2.61 -9.58
C LEU A 25 -2.31 3.38 -9.95
N THR A 26 -2.16 4.54 -10.59
CA THR A 26 -3.27 5.36 -11.10
C THR A 26 -3.94 4.75 -12.34
N LEU A 27 -3.20 3.90 -13.05
CA LEU A 27 -3.64 3.15 -14.23
C LEU A 27 -3.31 1.68 -14.02
N ASN A 28 -4.02 0.79 -14.72
CA ASN A 28 -3.80 -0.65 -14.66
C ASN A 28 -2.42 -1.04 -15.26
N SER A 29 -1.37 -0.84 -14.48
CA SER A 29 0.00 -1.09 -14.85
C SER A 29 0.41 -2.49 -14.39
N LYS A 30 0.45 -3.44 -15.34
CA LYS A 30 0.91 -4.81 -15.08
C LYS A 30 2.29 -4.87 -14.39
N PRO A 31 3.29 -4.05 -14.77
CA PRO A 31 4.58 -4.02 -14.06
C PRO A 31 4.45 -3.63 -12.58
N LEU A 32 3.62 -2.63 -12.26
CA LEU A 32 3.41 -2.19 -10.88
C LEU A 32 2.64 -3.25 -10.07
N ILE A 33 1.63 -3.89 -10.65
CA ILE A 33 0.89 -4.99 -10.00
C ILE A 33 1.85 -6.15 -9.68
N ASN A 34 2.71 -6.52 -10.63
CA ASN A 34 3.68 -7.59 -10.42
C ASN A 34 4.70 -7.22 -9.34
N MET A 35 5.19 -5.97 -9.33
CA MET A 35 6.08 -5.47 -8.27
C MET A 35 5.42 -5.52 -6.89
N LEU A 36 4.18 -5.02 -6.77
CA LEU A 36 3.40 -5.07 -5.52
C LEU A 36 3.14 -6.52 -5.06
N THR A 37 2.93 -7.44 -6.01
CA THR A 37 2.76 -8.87 -5.72
C THR A 37 4.05 -9.48 -5.17
N MET A 38 5.20 -9.21 -5.80
CA MET A 38 6.51 -9.67 -5.31
C MET A 38 6.82 -9.09 -3.92
N LEU A 39 6.59 -7.79 -3.70
CA LEU A 39 6.78 -7.16 -2.39
C LEU A 39 5.90 -7.77 -1.30
N ALA A 40 4.66 -8.16 -1.62
CA ALA A 40 3.78 -8.83 -0.68
C ALA A 40 4.23 -10.25 -0.34
N GLU A 41 4.76 -10.97 -1.33
CA GLU A 41 5.31 -12.32 -1.15
C GLU A 41 6.60 -12.31 -0.33
N GLU A 42 7.46 -11.30 -0.51
CA GLU A 42 8.67 -11.11 0.29
C GLU A 42 8.37 -10.66 1.73
N ASN A 43 7.29 -9.92 1.94
CA ASN A 43 6.93 -9.30 3.23
C ASN A 43 5.66 -9.90 3.85
N ILE A 44 5.46 -11.22 3.74
CA ILE A 44 4.30 -11.93 4.33
C ILE A 44 4.19 -11.69 5.85
N MET A 45 5.32 -11.54 6.54
CA MET A 45 5.38 -11.21 7.98
C MET A 45 4.72 -9.85 8.32
N HIS A 46 4.59 -8.97 7.33
CA HIS A 46 3.98 -7.64 7.42
C HIS A 46 2.69 -7.53 6.58
N ALA A 47 2.10 -8.67 6.18
CA ALA A 47 0.81 -8.73 5.50
C ALA A 47 -0.28 -7.80 6.06
N PRO A 48 -0.51 -7.70 7.39
CA PRO A 48 -1.56 -6.80 7.92
C PRO A 48 -1.28 -5.32 7.64
N VAL A 49 -0.03 -4.92 7.45
CA VAL A 49 0.35 -3.54 7.12
C VAL A 49 0.14 -3.27 5.63
N ILE A 50 0.46 -4.25 4.78
CA ILE A 50 0.24 -4.21 3.33
C ILE A 50 -1.27 -4.10 3.02
N VAL A 51 -2.10 -4.92 3.67
CA VAL A 51 -3.56 -4.88 3.51
C VAL A 51 -4.10 -3.50 3.88
N GLN A 52 -3.66 -2.92 4.99
CA GLN A 52 -4.07 -1.57 5.39
C GLN A 52 -3.67 -0.50 4.36
N ALA A 53 -2.48 -0.62 3.75
CA ALA A 53 -2.05 0.30 2.70
C ALA A 53 -2.94 0.20 1.45
N VAL A 54 -3.31 -1.02 1.05
CA VAL A 54 -4.22 -1.29 -0.08
C VAL A 54 -5.63 -0.75 0.19
N GLU A 55 -6.22 -1.04 1.36
CA GLU A 55 -7.55 -0.54 1.74
C GLU A 55 -7.60 0.98 1.75
N LYS A 56 -6.57 1.62 2.32
CA LYS A 56 -6.45 3.08 2.34
C LYS A 56 -6.34 3.67 0.94
N HIS A 57 -5.60 3.02 0.05
CA HIS A 57 -5.50 3.44 -1.34
C HIS A 57 -6.84 3.29 -2.07
N LEU A 58 -7.54 2.15 -1.92
CA LEU A 58 -8.86 1.92 -2.49
C LEU A 58 -9.88 2.96 -2.02
N HIS A 59 -9.94 3.26 -0.72
CA HIS A 59 -10.81 4.31 -0.19
C HIS A 59 -10.51 5.68 -0.82
N LYS A 60 -9.23 6.02 -1.00
CA LYS A 60 -8.84 7.28 -1.66
C LYS A 60 -9.27 7.33 -3.12
N VAL A 61 -9.10 6.25 -3.87
CA VAL A 61 -9.51 6.17 -5.28
C VAL A 61 -11.02 6.24 -5.40
N ILE A 62 -11.77 5.48 -4.59
CA ILE A 62 -13.24 5.52 -4.57
C ILE A 62 -13.72 6.93 -4.22
N PHE A 63 -13.14 7.57 -3.21
CA PHE A 63 -13.52 8.93 -2.83
C PHE A 63 -13.23 9.92 -3.95
N LYS A 64 -12.11 9.77 -4.66
CA LYS A 64 -11.77 10.62 -5.82
C LYS A 64 -12.79 10.44 -6.95
N VAL A 65 -13.11 9.20 -7.32
CA VAL A 65 -14.09 8.90 -8.39
C VAL A 65 -15.49 9.41 -8.00
N LEU A 66 -15.91 9.19 -6.76
CA LEU A 66 -17.20 9.67 -6.27
C LEU A 66 -17.25 11.21 -6.21
N PHE A 67 -16.16 11.86 -5.80
CA PHE A 67 -16.07 13.32 -5.75
C PHE A 67 -16.10 13.93 -7.15
N GLU A 68 -15.35 13.39 -8.12
CA GLU A 68 -15.40 13.83 -9.52
C GLU A 68 -16.79 13.65 -10.14
N PHE A 69 -17.53 12.59 -9.76
CA PHE A 69 -18.88 12.36 -10.25
C PHE A 69 -19.94 13.28 -9.60
N VAL A 70 -19.82 13.57 -8.30
CA VAL A 70 -20.78 14.42 -7.57
C VAL A 70 -20.52 15.91 -7.77
N ALA A 71 -19.28 16.31 -8.06
CA ALA A 71 -18.91 17.70 -8.32
C ALA A 71 -19.15 18.16 -9.78
N SER A 72 -19.61 17.26 -10.66
CA SER A 72 -19.96 17.54 -12.07
C SER A 72 -21.47 17.65 -12.26
#